data_AF-A0AAN4YSZ9-F1
#
_entry.id   AF-A0AAN4YSZ9-F1
#
_cell.length_a   1.000
_cell.length_b   1.000
_cell.length_c   1.000
_cell.angle_alpha   90.00
_cell.angle_beta   90.00
_cell.angle_gamma   90.00
#
_symmetry.space_group_name_H-M   'P 1'
#
loop_
_entity.id
_entity.type
_entity.pdbx_description
1 polymer ?
#
loop_
_entity_poly.entity_id
_entity_poly.type
_entity_poly.pdbx_seq_one_letter_code
_entity_poly.pdbx_strand_id
1 'polypeptide(L)'
;MYPPLSPAHMEILVAETVYAITAIGGHENPPSRHIVGQEGVASVKEKLKTVSEELEDFIQSSYAVDYAAGGDQKRASKDENIFGMGTGNGGV
;
A
#
# COMPACT_ATOMS: atom_id res chain seq x y z
N MET A 1 -33.71 3.68 12.54
CA MET A 1 -34.68 3.36 11.47
C MET A 1 -35.17 4.68 10.91
N TYR A 2 -34.93 4.95 9.63
CA TYR A 2 -35.35 6.21 9.01
C TYR A 2 -36.86 6.18 8.70
N PRO A 3 -37.57 7.32 8.82
CA PRO A 3 -38.97 7.40 8.46
C PRO A 3 -39.17 7.08 6.97
N PRO A 4 -40.27 6.41 6.59
CA PRO A 4 -40.53 6.07 5.21
C PRO A 4 -40.70 7.36 4.37
N LEU A 5 -40.03 7.38 3.23
CA LEU A 5 -40.14 8.46 2.26
C LEU A 5 -41.55 8.48 1.64
N SER A 6 -42.05 9.67 1.32
CA SER A 6 -43.29 9.79 0.55
C SER A 6 -43.11 9.17 -0.85
N PRO A 7 -44.19 8.70 -1.50
CA PRO A 7 -44.12 8.15 -2.85
C PRO A 7 -43.46 9.09 -3.87
N ALA A 8 -43.73 10.39 -3.78
CA ALA A 8 -43.14 11.40 -4.66
C ALA A 8 -41.61 11.49 -4.53
N HIS A 9 -41.08 11.43 -3.30
CA HIS A 9 -39.63 11.43 -3.10
C HIS A 9 -38.98 10.10 -3.55
N MET A 10 -39.70 8.99 -3.43
CA MET A 10 -39.22 7.69 -3.90
C MET A 10 -39.09 7.65 -5.43
N GLU A 11 -40.06 8.19 -6.17
CA GLU A 11 -39.99 8.28 -7.63
C GLU A 11 -38.80 9.11 -8.11
N ILE A 12 -38.54 10.25 -7.47
CA ILE A 12 -37.39 11.11 -7.79
C ILE A 12 -36.07 10.35 -7.58
N LEU A 13 -35.91 9.67 -6.44
CA LEU A 13 -34.71 8.88 -6.15
C LEU A 13 -34.48 7.75 -7.15
N VAL A 14 -35.55 7.08 -7.58
CA VAL A 14 -35.48 6.04 -8.61
C VAL A 14 -35.03 6.66 -9.94
N ALA A 15 -35.61 7.77 -10.36
CA ALA A 15 -35.24 8.46 -11.59
C ALA A 15 -33.76 8.90 -11.59
N GLU A 16 -33.30 9.50 -10.49
CA GLU A 16 -31.89 9.90 -10.32
C GLU A 16 -30.95 8.69 -10.36
N THR A 17 -31.31 7.60 -9.71
CA THR A 17 -30.51 6.36 -9.69
C THR A 17 -30.39 5.75 -11.09
N VAL A 18 -31.50 5.68 -11.83
CA VAL A 18 -31.53 5.18 -13.22
C VAL A 18 -30.67 6.06 -14.12
N TYR A 19 -30.79 7.39 -13.97
CA TYR A 19 -29.96 8.33 -14.72
C TYR A 19 -28.47 8.12 -14.45
N ALA A 20 -28.07 8.02 -13.18
CA ALA A 20 -26.68 7.81 -12.79
C ALA A 20 -26.09 6.51 -13.37
N ILE A 21 -26.85 5.40 -13.31
CA ILE A 21 -26.43 4.10 -13.87
C ILE A 21 -26.31 4.18 -15.40
N THR A 22 -27.28 4.82 -16.06
CA THR A 22 -27.27 4.96 -17.53
C THR A 22 -26.10 5.80 -17.99
N ALA A 23 -25.78 6.89 -17.27
CA ALA A 23 -24.66 7.77 -17.58
C ALA A 23 -23.30 7.07 -17.49
N ILE A 24 -23.13 6.11 -16.56
CA ILE A 24 -21.89 5.34 -16.43
C ILE A 24 -21.86 4.10 -17.33
N GLY A 25 -23.00 3.50 -17.63
CA GLY A 25 -23.09 2.25 -18.40
C GLY A 25 -22.75 2.40 -19.89
N GLY A 26 -22.93 3.61 -20.45
CA GLY A 26 -22.64 3.90 -21.85
C GLY A 26 -21.21 4.40 -22.14
N HIS A 27 -20.33 4.41 -21.14
CA HIS A 27 -18.96 4.92 -21.30
C HIS A 27 -18.03 3.82 -21.83
N GLU A 28 -17.11 4.17 -22.74
CA GLU A 28 -16.11 3.24 -23.32
C GLU A 28 -15.25 2.52 -22.26
N ASN A 29 -15.10 3.16 -21.09
CA ASN A 29 -14.47 2.57 -19.92
C ASN A 29 -15.36 2.84 -18.70
N PRO A 30 -16.35 1.98 -18.42
CA PRO A 30 -17.23 2.17 -17.27
C PRO A 30 -16.44 1.89 -15.98
N PRO A 31 -16.79 2.55 -14.86
CA PRO A 31 -16.12 2.29 -13.59
C PRO A 31 -16.40 0.85 -13.13
N SER A 32 -15.36 0.14 -12.67
CA SER A 32 -15.52 -1.22 -12.14
C SER A 32 -16.42 -1.30 -10.90
N ARG A 33 -16.57 -0.18 -10.17
CA ARG A 33 -17.43 -0.07 -8.98
C ARG A 33 -17.96 1.35 -8.83
N HIS A 34 -19.26 1.48 -8.58
CA HIS A 34 -19.91 2.74 -8.22
C HIS A 34 -20.34 2.71 -6.75
N ILE A 35 -19.98 3.75 -5.99
CA ILE A 35 -20.29 3.87 -4.55
C ILE A 35 -21.37 4.92 -4.37
N VAL A 36 -22.49 4.54 -3.73
CA VAL A 36 -23.66 5.40 -3.56
C VAL A 36 -23.83 5.74 -2.07
N GLY A 37 -24.22 7.00 -1.81
CA GLY A 37 -24.49 7.50 -0.46
C GLY A 37 -23.23 7.97 0.28
N GLN A 38 -23.40 8.96 1.15
CA GLN A 38 -22.29 9.54 1.91
C GLN A 38 -21.63 8.54 2.85
N GLU A 39 -22.41 7.65 3.45
CA GLU A 39 -21.91 6.58 4.32
C GLU A 39 -20.99 5.61 3.56
N GLY A 40 -21.44 5.14 2.39
CA GLY A 40 -20.65 4.26 1.54
C GLY A 40 -19.35 4.92 1.07
N VAL A 41 -19.43 6.19 0.67
CA VAL A 41 -18.26 6.96 0.24
C VAL A 41 -17.26 7.13 1.39
N ALA A 42 -17.74 7.50 2.59
CA ALA A 42 -16.88 7.66 3.76
C ALA A 42 -16.21 6.33 4.14
N SER A 43 -16.98 5.25 4.21
CA SER A 43 -16.47 3.91 4.57
C SER A 43 -15.43 3.39 3.59
N VAL A 44 -15.65 3.55 2.27
CA VAL A 44 -14.68 3.10 1.27
C VAL A 44 -13.42 3.95 1.31
N LYS A 45 -13.54 5.27 1.49
CA LYS A 45 -12.39 6.17 1.63
C LYS A 45 -11.54 5.82 2.83
N GLU A 46 -12.17 5.59 3.98
CA GLU A 46 -11.47 5.21 5.21
C GLU A 46 -10.74 3.88 5.04
N LYS A 47 -11.40 2.85 4.49
CA LYS A 47 -10.76 1.55 4.23
C LYS A 47 -9.56 1.65 3.29
N LEU A 48 -9.68 2.41 2.20
CA LEU A 48 -8.57 2.58 1.26
C LEU A 48 -7.39 3.30 1.92
N LYS A 49 -7.67 4.29 2.78
CA LYS A 49 -6.65 4.97 3.56
C LYS A 49 -5.91 4.00 4.48
N THR A 50 -6.64 3.24 5.30
CA THR A 50 -6.05 2.28 6.23
C THR A 50 -5.22 1.22 5.50
N VAL A 51 -5.76 0.64 4.42
CA VAL A 51 -5.02 -0.38 3.65
C VAL A 51 -3.77 0.20 3.00
N SER A 52 -3.79 1.46 2.57
CA SER A 52 -2.60 2.13 2.02
C SER A 52 -1.52 2.31 3.08
N GLU A 53 -1.90 2.80 4.27
CA GLU A 53 -0.99 2.99 5.40
C GLU A 53 -0.37 1.65 5.83
N GLU A 54 -1.19 0.61 5.97
CA GLU A 54 -0.73 -0.75 6.30
C GLU A 54 0.20 -1.33 5.23
N LEU A 55 -0.06 -1.05 3.95
CA LEU A 55 0.79 -1.52 2.84
C LEU A 55 2.16 -0.85 2.86
N GLU A 56 2.23 0.45 3.16
CA GLU A 56 3.49 1.18 3.28
C GLU A 56 4.34 0.62 4.43
N ASP A 57 3.74 0.39 5.59
CA ASP A 57 4.40 -0.23 6.74
C ASP A 57 4.87 -1.67 6.43
N PHE A 58 4.04 -2.43 5.70
CA PHE A 58 4.38 -3.79 5.28
C PHE A 58 5.57 -3.81 4.33
N ILE A 59 5.62 -2.88 3.36
CA ILE A 59 6.72 -2.77 2.40
C ILE A 59 8.03 -2.46 3.12
N GLN A 60 8.03 -1.49 4.05
CA GLN A 60 9.21 -1.15 4.83
C GLN A 60 9.72 -2.33 5.65
N SER A 61 8.80 -3.07 6.29
CA SER A 61 9.14 -4.26 7.07
C SER A 61 9.64 -5.40 6.18
N SER A 62 9.06 -5.57 4.99
CA SER A 62 9.44 -6.62 4.04
C SER A 62 10.85 -6.39 3.49
N TYR A 63 11.21 -5.15 3.13
CA TYR A 63 12.56 -4.84 2.66
C TYR A 63 13.63 -4.91 3.75
N ALA A 64 13.27 -4.72 5.02
CA ALA A 64 14.23 -4.84 6.12
C ALA A 64 14.77 -6.26 6.32
N VAL A 65 14.08 -7.27 5.77
CA VAL A 65 14.47 -8.69 5.82
C VAL A 65 15.30 -9.10 4.60
N ASP A 66 15.33 -8.30 3.53
CA ASP A 66 16.21 -8.53 2.38
C ASP A 66 17.67 -8.24 2.76
N TYR A 67 18.39 -9.29 3.14
CA TYR A 67 19.85 -9.30 3.14
C TYR A 67 20.32 -9.12 1.69
N ALA A 68 20.96 -7.99 1.38
CA ALA A 68 21.47 -7.70 0.05
C ALA A 68 22.19 -8.93 -0.54
N ALA A 69 21.62 -9.49 -1.61
CA ALA A 69 22.22 -10.58 -2.38
C ALA A 69 23.40 -10.07 -3.24
N GLY A 70 24.31 -9.31 -2.62
CA GLY A 70 25.52 -8.79 -3.24
C GLY A 70 26.06 -7.53 -2.57
N GLY A 71 27.13 -7.66 -1.78
CA GLY A 71 28.12 -6.59 -1.60
C GLY A 71 28.46 -6.19 -0.17
N ASP A 72 29.48 -6.86 0.36
CA ASP A 72 30.50 -6.33 1.29
C ASP A 72 30.04 -5.38 2.40
N GLN A 73 29.71 -5.97 3.55
CA GLN A 73 29.93 -5.29 4.82
C GLN A 73 31.45 -5.10 5.02
N LYS A 74 32.00 -3.99 4.54
CA LYS A 74 33.28 -3.42 5.01
C LYS A 74 33.18 -3.12 6.52
N ARG A 75 33.18 -4.14 7.37
CA ARG A 75 33.36 -4.05 8.83
C ARG A 75 34.04 -5.32 9.36
N ALA A 76 35.19 -5.65 8.79
CA ALA A 76 36.15 -6.59 9.39
C ALA A 76 37.59 -6.10 9.14
N SER A 77 37.86 -4.82 9.38
CA SER A 77 39.22 -4.26 9.33
C SER A 77 39.52 -3.50 10.61
N LYS A 78 39.54 -4.22 11.72
CA LYS A 78 40.28 -3.87 12.92
C LYS A 78 40.25 -5.09 13.83
N ASP A 79 41.25 -5.96 13.69
CA ASP A 79 41.81 -6.81 14.76
C ASP A 79 42.79 -7.89 14.21
N GLU A 80 43.56 -7.58 13.15
CA GLU A 80 44.66 -8.41 12.65
C GLU A 80 45.97 -7.59 12.66
N ASN A 81 46.32 -6.96 13.79
CA ASN A 81 47.66 -6.38 13.99
C ASN A 81 48.37 -6.93 15.24
N ILE A 82 47.97 -8.12 15.67
CA ILE A 82 48.61 -8.91 16.72
C ILE A 82 48.84 -10.28 16.09
N PHE A 83 50.09 -10.77 16.04
CA PHE A 83 50.57 -12.02 15.39
C PHE A 83 51.30 -11.92 14.03
N GLY A 84 52.04 -10.84 13.78
CA GLY A 84 53.19 -10.85 12.88
C GLY A 84 54.50 -11.22 13.59
N MET A 85 54.59 -12.38 14.24
CA MET A 85 55.80 -12.86 14.91
C MET A 85 56.72 -13.57 13.90
N GLY A 86 57.86 -12.95 13.62
CA GLY A 86 59.17 -13.55 13.33
C GLY A 86 59.28 -14.76 12.38
N THR A 87 59.93 -14.55 11.24
CA THR A 87 60.96 -15.49 10.76
C THR A 87 62.13 -14.69 10.18
N GLY A 88 63.28 -14.81 10.84
CA GLY A 88 64.54 -14.24 10.36
C GLY A 88 65.11 -15.05 9.20
N ASN A 89 65.89 -14.38 8.37
CA ASN A 89 66.90 -15.05 7.57
C ASN A 89 68.11 -14.11 7.44
N GLY A 90 69.19 -14.46 8.12
CA GLY A 90 70.52 -13.90 7.91
C GLY A 90 71.40 -14.96 7.26
N GLY A 91 72.31 -14.55 6.39
CA GLY A 91 73.38 -15.43 5.92
C GLY A 91 73.99 -15.03 4.58
N VAL A 92 75.10 -14.29 4.68
CA VAL A 92 76.26 -14.07 3.77
C VAL A 92 76.06 -13.48 2.38
#